data_AF-A0AA38HKY4-F1
#
_entry.id   AF-A0AA38HKY4-F1
#
_cell.length_a   1.000
_cell.length_b   1.000
_cell.length_c   1.000
_cell.angle_alpha   90.00
_cell.angle_beta   90.00
_cell.angle_gamma   90.00
#
_symmetry.space_group_name_H-M   'P 1'
#
loop_
_entity.id
_entity.type
_entity.pdbx_description
1 polymer ?
#
loop_
_entity_poly.entity_id
_entity_poly.type
_entity_poly.pdbx_seq_one_letter_code
_entity_poly.pdbx_strand_id
1 'polypeptide(L)'
;MAFADDFVLLEEEERRVPNTLAAVEGFFRARGMEVNPRKSVGLCVRGYEGRSIPRVQPVFRIGGQWIRPIKAMDSFRYLGHQVGSFGVKRPNLHALQMMLERVHRAPLKPDQKLSVLRQYLIPRLLYGFQNPGVTGGLLTAADRLIKRFVKRVLHFNIHTPDAVIHAAARYGGLGVYCLRSGVPFTFYRRLDRLGREGDPVIRAVMASPRVARLVSRIRQLAGDVPPDQVWKERLHAGQMTAGLRSASGDPASSAWLRARPHGWASRNSGNDACLPPFLYFRPLILTLACLPPVDRGSYIGRGSNPNICGPNIWPASGVRPSGSETTAKGTGLEKLAGKEDPVELDSSLAL
;
A
#
# COMPACT_ATOMS: atom_id res chain seq x y z
N MET A 1 23.94 -7.51 -14.35
CA MET A 1 22.85 -6.57 -14.72
C MET A 1 23.45 -5.18 -14.84
N ALA A 2 23.04 -4.36 -15.81
CA ALA A 2 23.57 -3.01 -15.97
C ALA A 2 22.46 -2.05 -16.40
N PHE A 3 22.50 -0.83 -15.88
CA PHE A 3 21.64 0.28 -16.27
C PHE A 3 22.48 1.55 -16.29
N ALA A 4 22.71 2.11 -17.48
CA ALA A 4 23.66 3.21 -17.68
C ALA A 4 25.04 2.87 -17.07
N ASP A 5 25.52 3.66 -16.10
CA ASP A 5 26.78 3.49 -15.38
C ASP A 5 26.67 2.54 -14.17
N ASP A 6 25.47 2.28 -13.67
CA ASP A 6 25.23 1.38 -12.54
C ASP A 6 25.17 -0.08 -13.02
N PHE A 7 26.10 -0.92 -12.54
CA PHE A 7 26.07 -2.36 -12.81
C PHE A 7 26.20 -3.19 -11.53
N VAL A 8 25.63 -4.39 -11.59
CA VAL A 8 25.68 -5.40 -10.53
C VAL A 8 26.34 -6.65 -11.08
N LEU A 9 27.44 -7.03 -10.43
CA LEU A 9 28.13 -8.30 -10.64
C LEU A 9 27.59 -9.31 -9.63
N LEU A 10 27.28 -10.50 -10.11
CA LEU A 10 26.80 -11.61 -9.29
C LEU A 10 27.77 -12.77 -9.50
N GLU A 11 28.30 -13.29 -8.40
CA GLU A 11 29.18 -14.44 -8.38
C GLU A 11 28.69 -15.42 -7.33
N GLU A 12 28.72 -16.72 -7.65
CA GLU A 12 28.30 -17.77 -6.73
C GLU A 12 29.36 -18.04 -5.66
N GLU A 13 30.63 -17.86 -6.02
CA GLU A 13 31.78 -18.19 -5.16
C GLU A 13 32.61 -16.94 -4.85
N GLU A 14 32.79 -16.66 -3.56
CA GLU A 14 33.54 -15.50 -3.03
C GLU A 14 34.98 -15.43 -3.61
N ARG A 15 35.60 -16.58 -3.84
CA ARG A 15 36.96 -16.70 -4.38
C ARG A 15 37.10 -16.21 -5.82
N ARG A 16 36.00 -16.20 -6.59
CA ARG A 16 36.01 -15.77 -8.01
C ARG A 16 35.86 -14.26 -8.16
N VAL A 17 35.27 -13.60 -7.17
CA VAL A 17 34.99 -12.16 -7.19
C VAL A 17 36.22 -11.32 -7.54
N PRO A 18 37.43 -11.53 -6.97
CA PRO A 18 38.61 -10.74 -7.33
C PRO A 18 39.00 -10.88 -8.81
N ASN A 19 38.90 -12.09 -9.39
CA ASN A 19 39.23 -12.33 -10.79
C ASN A 19 38.20 -11.65 -11.72
N THR A 20 36.92 -11.77 -11.39
CA THR A 20 35.84 -11.10 -12.14
C THR A 20 35.98 -9.58 -12.07
N LEU A 21 36.31 -9.02 -10.89
CA LEU A 21 36.57 -7.59 -10.74
C LEU A 21 37.78 -7.14 -11.56
N ALA A 22 38.88 -7.89 -11.57
CA ALA A 22 40.05 -7.57 -12.38
C ALA A 22 39.76 -7.59 -13.88
N ALA A 23 38.96 -8.55 -14.35
CA ALA A 23 38.52 -8.61 -15.75
C ALA A 23 37.66 -7.40 -16.13
N VAL A 24 36.72 -7.03 -15.26
CA VAL A 24 35.85 -5.85 -15.45
C VAL A 24 36.66 -4.56 -15.44
N GLU A 25 37.61 -4.40 -14.53
CA GLU A 25 38.53 -3.27 -14.54
C GLU A 25 39.35 -3.18 -15.82
N GLY A 26 39.91 -4.31 -16.29
CA GLY A 26 40.65 -4.35 -17.56
C GLY A 26 39.78 -3.91 -18.73
N PHE A 27 38.52 -4.37 -18.77
CA PHE A 27 37.55 -4.00 -19.80
C PHE A 27 37.24 -2.50 -19.82
N PHE A 28 37.04 -1.88 -18.65
CA PHE A 28 36.77 -0.45 -18.54
C PHE A 28 38.03 0.39 -18.82
N ARG A 29 39.19 -0.02 -18.28
CA ARG A 29 40.46 0.68 -18.48
C ARG A 29 40.86 0.72 -19.95
N ALA A 30 40.65 -0.37 -20.70
CA ALA A 30 40.86 -0.42 -22.15
C ALA A 30 39.98 0.58 -22.93
N ARG A 31 38.92 1.09 -22.32
CA ARG A 31 37.99 2.09 -22.91
C ARG A 31 38.16 3.48 -22.30
N GLY A 32 39.23 3.71 -21.54
CA GLY A 32 39.46 4.99 -20.87
C GLY A 32 38.49 5.28 -19.72
N MET A 33 37.85 4.25 -19.16
CA MET A 33 36.94 4.36 -18.03
C MET A 33 37.54 3.72 -16.77
N GLU A 34 37.13 4.22 -15.60
CA GLU A 34 37.55 3.69 -14.30
C GLU A 34 36.34 3.44 -13.40
N VAL A 35 36.34 2.31 -12.69
CA VAL A 35 35.29 1.97 -11.72
C VAL A 35 35.54 2.73 -10.42
N ASN A 36 34.55 3.47 -9.93
CA ASN A 36 34.67 4.27 -8.72
C ASN A 36 34.54 3.41 -7.44
N PRO A 37 35.61 3.20 -6.65
CA PRO A 37 35.56 2.32 -5.47
C PRO A 37 34.72 2.91 -4.33
N ARG A 38 34.60 4.25 -4.25
CA ARG A 38 33.83 4.94 -3.20
C ARG A 38 32.32 4.78 -3.38
N LYS A 39 31.86 4.68 -4.62
CA LYS A 39 30.44 4.42 -4.96
C LYS A 39 30.11 2.93 -5.00
N SER A 40 31.12 2.09 -5.16
CA SER A 40 30.98 0.63 -5.18
C SER A 40 30.69 0.09 -3.79
N VAL A 41 29.93 -1.01 -3.72
CA VAL A 41 29.58 -1.65 -2.46
C VAL A 41 29.60 -3.16 -2.62
N GLY A 42 30.21 -3.87 -1.66
CA GLY A 42 30.29 -5.33 -1.66
C GLY A 42 29.22 -5.96 -0.76
N LEU A 43 28.42 -6.87 -1.30
CA LEU A 43 27.43 -7.63 -0.53
C LEU A 43 27.73 -9.13 -0.65
N CYS A 44 28.04 -9.78 0.47
CA CYS A 44 28.20 -11.23 0.53
C CYS A 44 27.18 -11.84 1.46
N VAL A 45 26.50 -12.86 0.94
CA VAL A 45 25.42 -13.56 1.64
C VAL A 45 25.66 -15.05 1.48
N ARG A 46 25.67 -15.76 2.61
CA ARG A 46 25.72 -17.22 2.64
C ARG A 46 24.33 -17.77 2.92
N GLY A 47 23.89 -18.75 2.14
CA GLY A 47 22.71 -19.54 2.48
C GLY A 47 23.04 -20.54 3.59
N TYR A 48 22.25 -20.58 4.67
CA TYR A 48 22.33 -21.59 5.72
C TYR A 48 20.91 -21.94 6.17
N GLU A 49 20.51 -23.21 6.09
CA GLU A 49 19.17 -23.69 6.47
C GLU A 49 18.01 -22.85 5.90
N GLY A 50 18.11 -22.47 4.62
CA GLY A 50 17.10 -21.65 3.94
C GLY A 50 17.10 -20.16 4.34
N ARG A 51 18.01 -19.73 5.22
CA ARG A 51 18.20 -18.34 5.62
C ARG A 51 19.43 -17.71 4.94
N SER A 52 19.32 -16.42 4.65
CA SER A 52 20.42 -15.61 4.12
C SER A 52 21.19 -15.00 5.28
N ILE A 53 22.44 -15.42 5.48
CA ILE A 53 23.34 -14.90 6.50
C ILE A 53 24.33 -13.93 5.84
N PRO A 54 24.26 -12.62 6.12
CA PRO A 54 25.24 -11.67 5.64
C PRO A 54 26.62 -11.90 6.24
N ARG A 55 27.66 -11.81 5.41
CA ARG A 55 29.05 -11.79 5.86
C ARG A 55 29.59 -10.37 5.69
N VAL A 56 30.14 -9.82 6.77
CA VAL A 56 30.77 -8.48 6.77
C VAL A 56 32.19 -8.53 6.20
N GLN A 57 32.78 -9.72 6.09
CA GLN A 57 34.24 -9.91 6.01
C GLN A 57 34.90 -10.24 4.66
N PRO A 58 34.25 -10.34 3.50
CA PRO A 58 35.00 -10.15 2.26
C PRO A 58 35.14 -8.66 1.98
N VAL A 59 36.35 -8.15 2.23
CA VAL A 59 36.74 -6.84 1.74
C VAL A 59 37.28 -7.05 0.33
N PHE A 60 36.57 -6.56 -0.68
CA PHE A 60 37.03 -6.61 -2.06
C PHE A 60 37.85 -5.36 -2.39
N ARG A 61 38.73 -5.47 -3.38
CA ARG A 61 39.52 -4.35 -3.88
C ARG A 61 39.12 -4.02 -5.31
N ILE A 62 39.00 -2.73 -5.60
CA ILE A 62 38.90 -2.19 -6.95
C ILE A 62 39.98 -1.13 -7.12
N GLY A 63 40.82 -1.25 -8.16
CA GLY A 63 41.89 -0.29 -8.43
C GLY A 63 42.86 -0.11 -7.25
N GLY A 64 43.09 -1.18 -6.48
CA GLY A 64 43.91 -1.15 -5.26
C GLY A 64 43.21 -0.55 -4.02
N GLN A 65 42.02 0.04 -4.14
CA GLN A 65 41.23 0.59 -3.03
C GLN A 65 40.23 -0.43 -2.49
N TRP A 66 40.00 -0.41 -1.17
CA TRP A 66 39.00 -1.29 -0.55
C TRP A 66 37.58 -0.77 -0.77
N ILE A 67 36.68 -1.66 -1.18
CA ILE A 67 35.26 -1.37 -1.29
C ILE A 67 34.61 -1.46 0.08
N ARG A 68 33.62 -0.62 0.35
CA ARG A 68 32.78 -0.72 1.55
C ARG A 68 31.96 -2.02 1.54
N PRO A 69 32.11 -2.92 2.53
CA PRO A 69 31.23 -4.08 2.69
C PRO A 69 29.89 -3.66 3.32
N ILE A 70 28.79 -4.30 2.92
CA ILE A 70 27.47 -4.10 3.50
C ILE A 70 27.30 -4.94 4.76
N LYS A 71 27.02 -4.30 5.89
CA LYS A 71 26.66 -4.99 7.13
C LYS A 71 25.23 -5.52 7.06
N ALA A 72 24.89 -6.45 7.93
CA ALA A 72 23.58 -7.12 7.96
C ALA A 72 22.36 -6.18 7.90
N MET A 73 22.41 -5.04 8.59
CA MET A 73 21.31 -4.06 8.67
C MET A 73 21.45 -2.89 7.67
N ASP A 74 22.62 -2.76 7.06
CA ASP A 74 22.89 -1.70 6.10
C ASP A 74 22.18 -1.98 4.77
N SER A 75 21.98 -0.92 4.00
CA SER A 75 21.43 -1.02 2.66
C SER A 75 22.09 0.00 1.76
N PHE A 76 22.16 -0.33 0.48
CA PHE A 76 22.61 0.56 -0.58
C PHE A 76 21.45 0.87 -1.52
N ARG A 77 21.51 2.02 -2.18
CA ARG A 77 20.51 2.42 -3.16
C ARG A 77 20.89 1.87 -4.52
N TYR A 78 19.97 1.17 -5.17
CA TYR A 78 20.08 0.72 -6.56
C TYR A 78 18.75 0.96 -7.26
N LEU A 79 18.77 1.72 -8.36
CA LEU A 79 17.59 2.12 -9.13
C LEU A 79 16.44 2.67 -8.26
N GLY A 80 16.76 3.44 -7.21
CA GLY A 80 15.74 4.00 -6.30
C GLY A 80 15.19 3.05 -5.24
N HIS A 81 15.59 1.77 -5.24
CA HIS A 81 15.31 0.82 -4.18
C HIS A 81 16.46 0.73 -3.19
N GLN A 82 16.15 0.51 -1.91
CA GLN A 82 17.16 0.21 -0.89
C GLN A 82 17.34 -1.31 -0.85
N VAL A 83 18.48 -1.81 -1.30
CA VAL A 83 18.83 -3.23 -1.30
C VAL A 83 19.74 -3.50 -0.11
N GLY A 84 19.44 -4.56 0.65
CA GLY A 84 20.29 -5.04 1.73
C GLY A 84 20.48 -6.55 1.65
N SER A 85 21.05 -7.13 2.70
CA SER A 85 21.38 -8.56 2.75
C SER A 85 20.17 -9.51 2.68
N PHE A 86 18.99 -9.01 3.03
CA PHE A 86 17.73 -9.75 2.95
C PHE A 86 16.89 -9.39 1.71
N GLY A 87 17.49 -8.68 0.74
CA GLY A 87 16.85 -8.22 -0.48
C GLY A 87 16.38 -6.76 -0.39
N VAL A 88 15.37 -6.42 -1.20
CA VAL A 88 14.83 -5.06 -1.29
C VAL A 88 14.06 -4.71 -0.01
N LYS A 89 14.48 -3.64 0.68
CA LYS A 89 13.78 -3.11 1.85
C LYS A 89 12.37 -2.65 1.48
N ARG A 90 11.42 -2.96 2.37
CA ARG A 90 10.01 -2.59 2.20
C ARG A 90 9.84 -1.07 2.17
N PRO A 91 8.88 -0.55 1.38
CA PRO A 91 8.59 0.88 1.37
C PRO A 91 8.06 1.34 2.74
N ASN A 92 8.57 2.48 3.20
CA ASN A 92 8.23 3.04 4.51
C ASN A 92 6.91 3.83 4.46
N LEU A 93 5.91 3.41 5.23
CA LEU A 93 4.63 4.14 5.36
C LEU A 93 4.78 5.53 5.98
N HIS A 94 5.78 5.73 6.82
CA HIS A 94 6.04 7.04 7.43
C HIS A 94 6.36 8.10 6.36
N ALA A 95 7.12 7.73 5.33
CA ALA A 95 7.42 8.63 4.22
C ALA A 95 6.13 9.02 3.46
N LEU A 96 5.21 8.07 3.24
CA LEU A 96 3.90 8.34 2.67
C LEU A 96 3.10 9.32 3.53
N GLN A 97 3.02 9.07 4.83
CA GLN A 97 2.32 9.94 5.77
C GLN A 97 2.87 11.36 5.76
N MET A 98 4.20 11.51 5.78
CA MET A 98 4.84 12.83 5.70
C MET A 98 4.56 13.55 4.38
N MET A 99 4.55 12.83 3.25
CA MET A 99 4.19 13.43 1.96
C MET A 99 2.72 13.88 1.94
N LEU A 100 1.80 13.05 2.43
CA LEU A 100 0.37 13.42 2.51
C LEU A 100 0.15 14.62 3.43
N GLU A 101 0.83 14.68 4.56
CA GLU A 101 0.72 15.79 5.50
C GLU A 101 1.27 17.09 4.91
N ARG A 102 2.37 17.04 4.16
CA ARG A 102 2.91 18.20 3.42
C ARG A 102 1.90 18.74 2.41
N VAL A 103 1.26 17.86 1.63
CA VAL A 103 0.21 18.26 0.67
C VAL A 103 -1.00 18.81 1.41
N HIS A 104 -1.36 18.24 2.56
CA HIS A 104 -2.48 18.70 3.35
C HIS A 104 -2.27 20.13 3.86
N ARG A 105 -1.08 20.45 4.36
CA ARG A 105 -0.71 21.78 4.89
C ARG A 105 -0.49 22.83 3.82
N ALA A 106 -0.18 22.43 2.59
CA ALA A 106 0.01 23.37 1.50
C ALA A 106 -1.25 24.23 1.28
N PRO A 107 -1.12 25.54 0.99
CA PRO A 107 -2.23 26.46 0.73
C PRO A 107 -2.80 26.23 -0.68
N LEU A 108 -3.27 25.02 -0.94
CA LEU A 108 -3.86 24.58 -2.21
C LEU A 108 -5.35 24.32 -2.03
N LYS A 109 -6.12 24.52 -3.11
CA LYS A 109 -7.54 24.17 -3.12
C LYS A 109 -7.73 22.63 -3.09
N PRO A 110 -8.87 22.11 -2.58
CA PRO A 110 -9.11 20.66 -2.50
C PRO A 110 -8.95 19.90 -3.82
N ASP A 111 -9.42 20.48 -4.93
CA ASP A 111 -9.27 19.95 -6.29
C ASP A 111 -7.79 19.83 -6.70
N GLN A 112 -6.99 20.85 -6.39
CA GLN A 112 -5.55 20.85 -6.64
C GLN A 112 -4.83 19.80 -5.79
N LYS A 113 -5.20 19.65 -4.52
CA LYS A 113 -4.63 18.62 -3.62
C LYS A 113 -4.93 17.21 -4.13
N LEU A 114 -6.14 16.96 -4.63
CA LEU A 114 -6.47 15.68 -5.28
C LEU A 114 -5.69 15.45 -6.57
N SER A 115 -5.52 16.49 -7.38
CA SER A 115 -4.73 16.40 -8.61
C SER A 115 -3.27 16.05 -8.31
N VAL A 116 -2.68 16.71 -7.30
CA VAL A 116 -1.34 16.41 -6.79
C VAL A 116 -1.23 14.95 -6.32
N LEU A 117 -2.22 14.48 -5.56
CA LEU A 117 -2.28 13.10 -5.11
C LEU A 117 -2.28 12.11 -6.28
N ARG A 118 -3.19 12.29 -7.24
CA ARG A 118 -3.43 11.36 -8.34
C ARG A 118 -2.31 11.36 -9.39
N GLN A 119 -1.80 12.53 -9.75
CA GLN A 119 -0.85 12.70 -10.86
C GLN A 119 0.61 12.58 -10.42
N TYR A 120 0.93 12.89 -9.16
CA TYR A 120 2.33 12.96 -8.71
C TYR A 120 2.63 12.02 -7.54
N LEU A 121 1.86 12.05 -6.44
CA LEU A 121 2.18 11.20 -5.29
C LEU A 121 1.98 9.72 -5.59
N ILE A 122 0.81 9.32 -6.09
CA ILE A 122 0.55 7.90 -6.31
C ILE A 122 1.53 7.31 -7.34
N PRO A 123 1.75 7.91 -8.52
CA PRO A 123 2.70 7.38 -9.49
C PRO A 123 4.12 7.23 -8.93
N ARG A 124 4.58 8.21 -8.13
CA ARG A 124 5.88 8.13 -7.43
C ARG A 124 5.97 6.94 -6.47
N LEU A 125 4.86 6.58 -5.83
CA LEU A 125 4.79 5.46 -4.89
C LEU A 125 4.69 4.11 -5.60
N LEU A 126 4.04 4.05 -6.77
CA LEU A 126 3.82 2.79 -7.49
C LEU A 126 5.13 2.05 -7.77
N TYR A 127 6.19 2.78 -8.11
CA TYR A 127 7.51 2.19 -8.32
C TYR A 127 8.02 1.47 -7.06
N GLY A 128 7.94 2.11 -5.90
CA GLY A 128 8.36 1.53 -4.62
C GLY A 128 7.49 0.35 -4.15
N PHE A 129 6.20 0.35 -4.51
CA PHE A 129 5.25 -0.70 -4.11
C PHE A 129 5.25 -1.92 -5.02
N GLN A 130 5.79 -1.84 -6.24
CA GLN A 130 5.92 -2.96 -7.18
C GLN A 130 7.13 -3.85 -6.86
N ASN A 131 7.30 -4.19 -5.58
CA ASN A 131 8.39 -5.04 -5.09
C ASN A 131 7.83 -6.36 -4.55
N PRO A 132 8.52 -7.50 -4.78
CA PRO A 132 8.07 -8.80 -4.29
C PRO A 132 8.05 -8.90 -2.75
N GLY A 133 8.79 -8.03 -2.06
CA GLY A 133 8.79 -7.95 -0.59
C GLY A 133 7.60 -7.19 0.02
N VAL A 134 6.72 -6.62 -0.80
CA VAL A 134 5.55 -5.84 -0.35
C VAL A 134 4.40 -6.78 0.01
N THR A 135 3.92 -6.66 1.24
CA THR A 135 2.80 -7.47 1.73
C THR A 135 1.47 -6.77 1.45
N GLY A 136 0.41 -7.56 1.28
CA GLY A 136 -0.94 -7.01 1.14
C GLY A 136 -1.34 -6.13 2.32
N GLY A 137 -0.91 -6.45 3.54
CA GLY A 137 -1.19 -5.63 4.74
C GLY A 137 -0.58 -4.23 4.64
N LEU A 138 0.65 -4.11 4.11
CA LEU A 138 1.31 -2.83 3.87
C LEU A 138 0.52 -1.97 2.87
N LEU A 139 0.06 -2.58 1.76
CA LEU A 139 -0.75 -1.90 0.76
C LEU A 139 -2.09 -1.43 1.34
N THR A 140 -2.75 -2.27 2.16
CA THR A 140 -3.99 -1.91 2.86
C THR A 140 -3.77 -0.72 3.81
N ALA A 141 -2.66 -0.71 4.55
CA ALA A 141 -2.33 0.39 5.45
C ALA A 141 -2.04 1.70 4.69
N ALA A 142 -1.32 1.62 3.55
CA ALA A 142 -1.10 2.75 2.66
C ALA A 142 -2.43 3.30 2.09
N ASP A 143 -3.32 2.43 1.62
CA ASP A 143 -4.64 2.84 1.14
C ASP A 143 -5.48 3.49 2.24
N ARG A 144 -5.42 2.99 3.48
CA ARG A 144 -6.09 3.63 4.63
C ARG A 144 -5.58 5.05 4.88
N LEU A 145 -4.29 5.33 4.68
CA LEU A 145 -3.75 6.69 4.79
C LEU A 145 -4.26 7.58 3.66
N ILE A 146 -4.24 7.08 2.42
CA ILE A 146 -4.72 7.82 1.24
C ILE A 146 -6.22 8.14 1.38
N LYS A 147 -7.05 7.18 1.77
CA LYS A 147 -8.49 7.38 1.97
C LYS A 147 -8.77 8.41 3.07
N ARG A 148 -8.06 8.34 4.20
CA ARG A 148 -8.19 9.33 5.28
C ARG A 148 -7.81 10.73 4.80
N PHE A 149 -6.73 10.85 4.03
CA PHE A 149 -6.33 12.11 3.43
C PHE A 149 -7.41 12.66 2.48
N VAL A 150 -7.93 11.85 1.56
CA VAL A 150 -8.99 12.25 0.62
C VAL A 150 -10.24 12.70 1.35
N LYS A 151 -10.71 11.90 2.34
CA LYS A 151 -11.89 12.24 3.14
C LYS A 151 -11.70 13.56 3.91
N ARG A 152 -10.49 13.81 4.43
CA ARG A 152 -10.17 15.06 5.12
C ARG A 152 -10.13 16.27 4.18
N VAL A 153 -9.50 16.14 3.02
CA VAL A 153 -9.37 17.24 2.03
C VAL A 153 -10.71 17.65 1.44
N LEU A 154 -11.61 16.69 1.22
CA LEU A 154 -12.94 16.93 0.66
C LEU A 154 -14.04 17.11 1.73
N HIS A 155 -13.68 17.07 3.02
CA HIS A 155 -14.65 17.12 4.12
C HIS A 155 -15.76 16.05 4.01
N PHE A 156 -15.42 14.87 3.52
CA PHE A 156 -16.36 13.75 3.44
C PHE A 156 -16.64 13.16 4.83
N ASN A 157 -17.87 12.65 5.01
CA ASN A 157 -18.23 11.87 6.18
C ASN A 157 -17.34 10.62 6.27
N ILE A 158 -17.00 10.20 7.49
CA ILE A 158 -16.27 8.96 7.76
C ILE A 158 -16.94 7.74 7.10
N HIS A 159 -18.28 7.73 7.04
CA HIS A 159 -19.08 6.66 6.44
C HIS A 159 -19.15 6.67 4.91
N THR A 160 -18.51 7.64 4.25
CA THR A 160 -18.50 7.68 2.78
C THR A 160 -17.91 6.39 2.20
N PRO A 161 -18.62 5.70 1.29
CA PRO A 161 -18.14 4.45 0.70
C PRO A 161 -16.81 4.61 -0.02
N ASP A 162 -15.90 3.65 0.18
CA ASP A 162 -14.58 3.66 -0.47
C ASP A 162 -14.68 3.56 -2.01
N ALA A 163 -15.79 3.02 -2.52
CA ALA A 163 -16.05 2.94 -3.96
C ALA A 163 -16.08 4.32 -4.63
N VAL A 164 -16.58 5.36 -3.94
CA VAL A 164 -16.57 6.74 -4.45
C VAL A 164 -15.13 7.24 -4.66
N ILE A 165 -14.21 6.84 -3.78
CA ILE A 165 -12.81 7.28 -3.83
C ILE A 165 -12.06 6.57 -4.96
N HIS A 166 -12.24 5.25 -5.08
CA HIS A 166 -11.43 4.43 -5.98
C HIS A 166 -12.00 4.27 -7.39
N ALA A 167 -13.32 4.32 -7.56
CA ALA A 167 -13.93 4.19 -8.88
C ALA A 167 -13.43 5.30 -9.82
N ALA A 168 -13.25 4.96 -11.10
CA ALA A 168 -12.76 5.90 -12.09
C ALA A 168 -13.71 7.10 -12.26
N ALA A 169 -13.15 8.25 -12.63
CA ALA A 169 -13.92 9.47 -12.86
C ALA A 169 -15.01 9.31 -13.94
N ARG A 170 -14.76 8.48 -14.95
CA ARG A 170 -15.74 8.12 -16.00
C ARG A 170 -16.95 7.34 -15.48
N TYR A 171 -16.90 6.81 -14.26
CA TYR A 171 -18.01 6.08 -13.62
C TYR A 171 -18.65 6.90 -12.50
N GLY A 172 -18.29 8.18 -12.33
CA GLY A 172 -18.80 9.03 -11.25
C GLY A 172 -18.00 8.94 -9.93
N GLY A 173 -16.81 8.33 -9.94
CA GLY A 173 -15.90 8.31 -8.79
C GLY A 173 -14.78 9.37 -8.84
N LEU A 174 -13.87 9.36 -7.86
CA LEU A 174 -12.74 10.29 -7.80
C LEU A 174 -11.49 9.81 -8.55
N GLY A 175 -11.43 8.53 -8.92
CA GLY A 175 -10.33 7.91 -9.66
C GLY A 175 -9.00 7.89 -8.90
N VAL A 176 -9.04 7.71 -7.58
CA VAL A 176 -7.85 7.52 -6.75
C VAL A 176 -7.43 6.06 -6.80
N TYR A 177 -6.22 5.79 -7.28
CA TYR A 177 -5.74 4.42 -7.46
C TYR A 177 -5.67 3.64 -6.13
N CYS A 178 -6.27 2.46 -6.08
CA CYS A 178 -6.21 1.55 -4.94
C CYS A 178 -4.93 0.72 -5.00
N LEU A 179 -4.01 0.92 -4.05
CA LEU A 179 -2.74 0.21 -4.00
C LEU A 179 -2.94 -1.29 -3.74
N ARG A 180 -3.89 -1.66 -2.88
CA ARG A 180 -4.13 -3.06 -2.48
C ARG A 180 -4.55 -3.96 -3.65
N SER A 181 -5.41 -3.47 -4.54
CA SER A 181 -5.89 -4.25 -5.70
C SER A 181 -5.07 -3.93 -6.95
N GLY A 182 -4.73 -2.66 -7.17
CA GLY A 182 -4.03 -2.21 -8.37
C GLY A 182 -2.59 -2.69 -8.46
N VAL A 183 -1.80 -2.60 -7.38
CA VAL A 183 -0.38 -2.95 -7.44
C VAL A 183 -0.18 -4.44 -7.75
N PRO A 184 -0.82 -5.39 -7.03
CA PRO A 184 -0.70 -6.81 -7.37
C PRO A 184 -1.20 -7.13 -8.78
N PHE A 185 -2.30 -6.52 -9.22
CA PHE A 185 -2.83 -6.73 -10.57
C PHE A 185 -1.86 -6.25 -11.66
N THR A 186 -1.31 -5.04 -11.52
CA THR A 186 -0.33 -4.50 -12.47
C THR A 186 0.95 -5.34 -12.48
N PHE A 187 1.39 -5.77 -11.29
CA PHE A 187 2.60 -6.58 -11.17
C PHE A 187 2.41 -7.98 -11.78
N TYR A 188 1.27 -8.63 -11.51
CA TYR A 188 0.89 -9.90 -12.11
C TYR A 188 0.88 -9.82 -13.62
N ARG A 189 0.19 -8.82 -14.21
CA ARG A 189 0.12 -8.67 -15.67
C ARG A 189 1.49 -8.51 -16.32
N ARG A 190 2.43 -7.83 -15.65
CA ARG A 190 3.82 -7.71 -16.14
C ARG A 190 4.55 -9.03 -16.07
N LEU A 191 4.42 -9.78 -14.97
CA LEU A 191 5.04 -11.11 -14.81
C LEU A 191 4.46 -12.12 -15.81
N ASP A 192 3.15 -12.11 -16.00
CA ASP A 192 2.44 -12.96 -16.96
C ASP A 192 2.89 -12.66 -18.40
N ARG A 193 3.00 -11.37 -18.76
CA ARG A 193 3.57 -10.95 -20.03
C ARG A 193 5.02 -11.40 -20.21
N LEU A 194 5.86 -11.23 -19.19
CA LEU A 194 7.25 -11.70 -19.21
C LEU A 194 7.35 -13.22 -19.34
N GLY A 195 6.41 -13.98 -18.78
CA GLY A 195 6.36 -15.43 -18.93
C GLY A 195 6.01 -15.88 -20.35
N ARG A 196 5.13 -15.14 -21.04
CA ARG A 196 4.70 -15.47 -22.42
C ARG A 196 5.66 -14.97 -23.49
N GLU A 197 6.07 -13.71 -23.40
CA GLU A 197 6.85 -12.99 -24.41
C GLU A 197 8.34 -12.90 -24.08
N GLY A 198 8.76 -13.41 -22.91
CA GLY A 198 10.14 -13.29 -22.47
C GLY A 198 11.12 -14.23 -23.18
N ASP A 199 12.37 -13.78 -23.22
CA ASP A 199 13.52 -14.54 -23.70
C ASP A 199 13.63 -15.93 -23.03
N PRO A 200 14.31 -16.90 -23.65
CA PRO A 200 14.51 -18.23 -23.08
C PRO A 200 15.07 -18.21 -21.64
N VAL A 201 15.96 -17.25 -21.35
CA VAL A 201 16.52 -17.04 -20.00
C VAL A 201 15.44 -16.61 -19.00
N ILE A 202 14.58 -15.66 -19.39
CA ILE A 202 13.48 -15.18 -18.54
C ILE A 202 12.51 -16.33 -18.29
N ARG A 203 12.21 -17.14 -19.31
CA ARG A 203 11.35 -18.32 -19.17
C ARG A 203 11.92 -19.34 -18.18
N ALA A 204 13.23 -19.61 -18.23
CA ALA A 204 13.90 -20.47 -17.27
C ALA A 204 13.83 -19.90 -15.84
N VAL A 205 14.02 -18.59 -15.67
CA VAL A 205 13.88 -17.91 -14.37
C VAL A 205 12.44 -17.99 -13.85
N MET A 206 11.44 -17.80 -14.72
CA MET A 206 10.02 -17.90 -14.37
C MET A 206 9.61 -19.31 -13.98
N ALA A 207 10.24 -20.33 -14.57
CA ALA A 207 10.04 -21.74 -14.21
C ALA A 207 10.68 -22.11 -12.85
N SER A 208 11.55 -21.27 -12.30
CA SER A 208 12.18 -21.55 -11.00
C SER A 208 11.13 -21.65 -9.88
N PRO A 209 11.28 -22.59 -8.92
CA PRO A 209 10.29 -22.80 -7.86
C PRO A 209 10.01 -21.54 -7.02
N ARG A 210 11.03 -20.70 -6.81
CA ARG A 210 10.91 -19.47 -6.03
C ARG A 210 10.05 -18.43 -6.76
N VAL A 211 10.25 -18.26 -8.06
CA VAL A 211 9.47 -17.30 -8.86
C VAL A 211 8.06 -17.83 -9.10
N ALA A 212 7.88 -19.13 -9.34
CA ALA A 212 6.57 -19.74 -9.45
C ALA A 212 5.70 -19.51 -8.20
N ARG A 213 6.27 -19.68 -6.99
CA ARG A 213 5.59 -19.36 -5.71
C ARG A 213 5.27 -17.88 -5.55
N LEU A 214 6.14 -17.00 -6.04
CA LEU A 214 5.90 -15.55 -6.02
C LEU A 214 4.73 -15.19 -6.95
N VAL A 215 4.73 -15.72 -8.18
CA VAL A 215 3.68 -15.47 -9.17
C VAL A 215 2.33 -15.97 -8.66
N SER A 216 2.26 -17.17 -8.07
CA SER A 216 1.01 -17.70 -7.52
C SER A 216 0.46 -16.83 -6.39
N ARG A 217 1.32 -16.35 -5.48
CA ARG A 217 0.94 -15.41 -4.42
C ARG A 217 0.44 -14.08 -4.97
N ILE A 218 1.13 -13.51 -5.95
CA ILE A 218 0.71 -12.22 -6.54
C ILE A 218 -0.61 -12.39 -7.28
N ARG A 219 -0.81 -13.50 -7.99
CA ARG A 219 -2.09 -13.82 -8.66
C ARG A 219 -3.23 -13.88 -7.67
N GLN A 220 -3.05 -14.57 -6.54
CA GLN A 220 -4.04 -14.61 -5.45
C GLN A 220 -4.37 -13.21 -4.90
N LEU A 221 -3.37 -12.32 -4.80
CA LEU A 221 -3.58 -10.94 -4.35
C LEU A 221 -4.22 -10.04 -5.41
N ALA A 222 -3.96 -10.29 -6.69
CA ALA A 222 -4.49 -9.53 -7.81
C ALA A 222 -5.99 -9.80 -8.04
N GLY A 223 -6.40 -11.06 -7.90
CA GLY A 223 -7.69 -11.53 -8.38
C GLY A 223 -7.76 -11.59 -9.90
N ASP A 224 -8.86 -12.16 -10.43
CA ASP A 224 -9.03 -12.35 -11.87
C ASP A 224 -9.67 -11.14 -12.58
N VAL A 225 -10.39 -10.31 -11.83
CA VAL A 225 -11.13 -9.17 -12.38
C VAL A 225 -10.29 -7.89 -12.28
N PRO A 226 -10.22 -7.06 -13.34
CA PRO A 226 -9.56 -5.77 -13.28
C PRO A 226 -10.09 -4.89 -12.14
N PRO A 227 -9.22 -4.25 -11.34
CA PRO A 227 -9.63 -3.42 -10.19
C PRO A 227 -10.65 -2.32 -10.55
N ASP A 228 -10.51 -1.69 -11.71
CA ASP A 228 -11.43 -0.67 -12.21
C ASP A 228 -12.88 -1.18 -12.32
N GLN A 229 -13.04 -2.43 -12.76
CA GLN A 229 -14.36 -3.06 -12.94
C GLN A 229 -14.98 -3.39 -11.58
N VAL A 230 -14.18 -3.92 -10.64
CA VAL A 230 -14.62 -4.19 -9.26
C VAL A 230 -15.12 -2.92 -8.58
N TRP A 231 -14.40 -1.80 -8.74
CA TRP A 231 -14.80 -0.53 -8.14
C TRP A 231 -16.02 0.09 -8.82
N LYS A 232 -16.16 -0.06 -10.14
CA LYS A 232 -17.37 0.34 -10.88
C LYS A 232 -18.62 -0.39 -10.35
N GLU A 233 -18.54 -1.72 -10.25
CA GLU A 233 -19.66 -2.54 -9.78
C GLU A 233 -20.05 -2.19 -8.35
N ARG A 234 -19.06 -2.03 -7.45
CA ARG A 234 -19.30 -1.60 -6.07
C ARG A 234 -19.91 -0.20 -5.98
N LEU A 235 -19.50 0.72 -6.84
CA LEU A 235 -20.08 2.06 -6.88
C LEU A 235 -21.55 2.02 -7.31
N HIS A 236 -21.86 1.27 -8.37
CA HIS A 236 -23.20 1.24 -8.92
C HIS A 236 -24.19 0.36 -8.15
N ALA A 237 -23.70 -0.60 -7.36
CA ALA A 237 -24.52 -1.45 -6.50
C ALA A 237 -24.80 -0.85 -5.12
N GLY A 238 -24.04 0.18 -4.70
CA GLY A 238 -24.22 0.80 -3.39
C GLY A 238 -25.51 1.59 -3.30
N GLN A 239 -26.30 1.36 -2.24
CA GLN A 239 -27.59 2.04 -2.01
C GLN A 239 -27.49 3.58 -2.09
N MET A 240 -26.38 4.13 -1.59
CA MET A 240 -26.11 5.57 -1.57
C MET A 240 -25.41 6.11 -2.82
N THR A 241 -24.86 5.23 -3.66
CA THR A 241 -23.97 5.60 -4.77
C THR A 241 -24.50 5.14 -6.12
N ALA A 242 -25.58 4.36 -6.16
CA ALA A 242 -26.23 3.88 -7.37
C ALA A 242 -26.64 5.02 -8.30
N GLY A 243 -27.07 6.16 -7.73
CA GLY A 243 -27.40 7.38 -8.48
C GLY A 243 -26.23 7.97 -9.27
N LEU A 244 -24.97 7.70 -8.90
CA LEU A 244 -23.80 8.17 -9.63
C LEU A 244 -23.62 7.49 -11.00
N ARG A 245 -24.37 6.41 -11.27
CA ARG A 245 -24.42 5.78 -12.59
C ARG A 245 -24.85 6.77 -13.67
N SER A 246 -25.79 7.67 -13.39
CA SER A 246 -26.24 8.67 -14.37
C SER A 246 -25.15 9.67 -14.73
N ALA A 247 -24.27 9.99 -13.78
CA ALA A 247 -23.12 10.88 -13.99
C ALA A 247 -22.03 10.26 -14.88
N SER A 248 -22.01 8.93 -15.06
CA SER A 248 -21.00 8.24 -15.89
C SER A 248 -21.03 8.63 -17.37
N GLY A 249 -22.19 9.09 -17.87
CA GLY A 249 -22.37 9.54 -19.25
C GLY A 249 -22.14 11.04 -19.46
N ASP A 250 -21.96 11.83 -18.39
CA ASP A 250 -21.80 13.27 -18.47
C ASP A 250 -20.34 13.69 -18.20
N PRO A 251 -19.57 14.10 -19.22
CA PRO A 251 -18.20 14.59 -19.05
C PRO A 251 -18.10 15.80 -18.12
N ALA A 252 -19.13 16.65 -18.04
CA ALA A 252 -19.11 17.85 -17.21
C ALA A 252 -19.04 17.51 -15.72
N SER A 253 -19.74 16.44 -15.31
CA SER A 253 -19.74 15.94 -13.92
C SER A 253 -18.33 15.62 -13.37
N SER A 254 -17.41 15.22 -14.25
CA SER A 254 -16.04 14.83 -13.90
C SER A 254 -14.95 15.79 -14.41
N ALA A 255 -15.33 16.83 -15.14
CA ALA A 255 -14.41 17.78 -15.78
C ALA A 255 -13.53 18.51 -14.76
N TRP A 256 -14.10 18.89 -13.61
CA TRP A 256 -13.40 19.60 -12.53
C TRP A 256 -12.24 18.81 -11.92
N LEU A 257 -12.23 17.47 -12.05
CA LEU A 257 -11.13 16.60 -11.61
C LEU A 257 -9.91 16.63 -12.55
N ARG A 258 -10.09 17.10 -13.80
CA ARG A 258 -9.05 17.12 -14.83
C ARG A 258 -8.63 18.54 -15.18
N ALA A 259 -9.58 19.46 -15.24
CA ALA A 259 -9.37 20.84 -15.60
C ALA A 259 -10.21 21.76 -14.73
N ARG A 260 -9.67 22.92 -14.39
CA ARG A 260 -10.43 23.99 -13.74
C ARG A 260 -11.51 24.48 -14.72
N PRO A 261 -12.82 24.45 -14.39
CA PRO A 261 -13.86 25.03 -15.24
C PRO A 261 -13.62 26.53 -15.46
N HIS A 262 -13.97 27.03 -16.65
CA HIS A 262 -13.96 28.46 -16.94
C HIS A 262 -14.88 29.19 -15.95
N GLY A 263 -14.38 30.28 -15.34
CA GLY A 263 -15.08 31.03 -14.29
C GLY A 263 -14.61 30.75 -12.86
N TRP A 264 -13.81 29.69 -12.62
CA TRP A 264 -13.27 29.39 -11.28
C TRP A 264 -12.01 30.21 -10.94
N ALA A 265 -12.00 31.49 -11.33
CA ALA A 265 -10.90 32.41 -11.08
C ALA A 265 -10.68 32.60 -9.57
N SER A 266 -9.41 32.68 -9.17
CA SER A 266 -9.03 33.07 -7.81
C SER A 266 -8.98 34.59 -7.79
N ARG A 267 -9.94 35.26 -7.14
CA ARG A 267 -9.77 36.69 -6.82
C ARG A 267 -10.21 36.99 -5.40
N ASN A 268 -9.21 37.36 -4.59
CA ASN A 268 -9.36 38.30 -3.49
C ASN A 268 -9.77 39.64 -4.10
N SER A 269 -11.07 39.91 -4.23
CA SER A 269 -11.61 41.23 -4.55
C SER A 269 -13.05 41.25 -4.07
N GLY A 270 -13.38 42.18 -3.18
CA GLY A 270 -14.75 42.39 -2.71
C GLY A 270 -15.74 42.60 -3.85
N ASN A 271 -17.01 42.35 -3.54
CA ASN A 271 -18.20 42.42 -4.36
C ASN A 271 -18.59 41.12 -5.09
N ASP A 272 -19.43 40.37 -4.36
CA ASP A 272 -20.73 39.84 -4.75
C ASP A 272 -20.96 39.32 -6.17
N ALA A 273 -21.46 38.08 -6.18
CA ALA A 273 -22.01 37.29 -7.29
C ALA A 273 -21.03 36.33 -8.01
N CYS A 274 -20.54 35.32 -7.30
CA CYS A 274 -20.05 34.07 -7.91
C CYS A 274 -20.36 32.87 -6.99
N LEU A 275 -21.11 31.91 -7.54
CA LEU A 275 -21.62 30.70 -6.88
C LEU A 275 -20.53 29.97 -6.08
N PRO A 276 -20.78 29.65 -4.79
CA PRO A 276 -19.75 29.07 -3.94
C PRO A 276 -19.41 27.62 -4.32
N PRO A 277 -18.21 27.12 -3.95
CA PRO A 277 -17.79 25.72 -4.16
C PRO A 277 -18.76 24.66 -3.63
N PHE A 278 -19.72 25.07 -2.80
CA PHE A 278 -20.79 24.24 -2.24
C PHE A 278 -21.74 23.64 -3.27
N LEU A 279 -21.88 24.20 -4.48
CA LEU A 279 -22.92 23.75 -5.43
C LEU A 279 -22.58 22.49 -6.23
N TYR A 280 -21.33 22.01 -6.21
CA TYR A 280 -20.95 20.70 -6.74
C TYR A 280 -20.57 19.67 -5.65
N PHE A 281 -20.37 20.12 -4.42
CA PHE A 281 -20.43 19.24 -3.25
C PHE A 281 -21.86 18.86 -2.90
N ARG A 282 -22.84 19.72 -3.21
CA ARG A 282 -24.26 19.47 -2.96
C ARG A 282 -24.85 18.30 -3.74
N PRO A 283 -24.57 17.95 -4.99
CA PRO A 283 -25.11 16.72 -5.57
C PRO A 283 -24.59 15.47 -4.88
N LEU A 284 -23.32 15.41 -4.45
CA LEU A 284 -22.80 14.22 -3.74
C LEU A 284 -23.21 14.19 -2.25
N ILE A 285 -23.39 15.35 -1.60
CA ILE A 285 -23.85 15.49 -0.21
C ILE A 285 -25.38 15.47 -0.10
N LEU A 286 -26.14 16.06 -1.03
CA LEU A 286 -27.62 15.99 -1.12
C LEU A 286 -28.07 14.62 -1.61
N THR A 287 -27.37 13.95 -2.53
CA THR A 287 -27.73 12.57 -2.88
C THR A 287 -27.44 11.60 -1.71
N LEU A 288 -26.62 12.01 -0.74
CA LEU A 288 -26.44 11.35 0.57
C LEU A 288 -27.35 11.89 1.69
N ALA A 289 -27.97 13.07 1.55
CA ALA A 289 -28.74 13.76 2.60
C ALA A 289 -30.23 13.97 2.27
N CYS A 290 -30.70 13.66 1.05
CA CYS A 290 -32.10 13.73 0.63
C CYS A 290 -32.73 12.32 0.54
N LEU A 291 -32.62 11.54 1.62
CA LEU A 291 -33.55 10.43 1.87
C LEU A 291 -34.69 10.97 2.77
N PRO A 292 -35.95 10.60 2.53
CA PRO A 292 -37.05 10.98 3.40
C PRO A 292 -36.80 10.43 4.82
N PRO A 293 -37.32 11.12 5.87
CA PRO A 293 -37.24 10.58 7.22
C PRO A 293 -37.93 9.21 7.24
N VAL A 294 -37.22 8.19 7.72
CA VAL A 294 -37.85 6.92 8.08
C VAL A 294 -38.78 7.24 9.25
N ASP A 295 -40.09 7.14 9.00
CA ASP A 295 -41.12 7.29 10.00
C ASP A 295 -40.83 6.42 11.23
N ARG A 296 -40.75 7.09 12.38
CA ARG A 296 -40.94 6.44 13.68
C ARG A 296 -42.43 6.44 13.98
N GLY A 297 -43.03 5.27 13.88
CA GLY A 297 -44.37 4.94 14.38
C GLY A 297 -44.76 3.60 13.75
N SER A 298 -45.37 2.62 14.42
CA SER A 298 -45.89 2.53 15.78
C SER A 298 -46.24 1.06 16.00
N TYR A 299 -46.13 0.59 17.24
CA TYR A 299 -46.69 -0.66 17.73
C TYR A 299 -48.14 -0.89 17.27
N ILE A 300 -48.43 -2.01 16.60
CA ILE A 300 -49.71 -2.74 16.69
C ILE A 300 -49.44 -4.24 16.54
N GLY A 301 -49.79 -5.01 17.57
CA GLY A 301 -49.67 -6.47 17.60
C GLY A 301 -50.83 -7.21 16.92
N ARG A 302 -50.57 -8.48 16.61
CA ARG A 302 -51.44 -9.66 16.43
C ARG A 302 -50.52 -10.70 15.77
N GLY A 303 -50.18 -11.85 16.35
CA GLY A 303 -51.01 -12.81 17.05
C GLY A 303 -51.33 -13.94 16.07
N SER A 304 -50.78 -15.14 16.29
CA SER A 304 -51.29 -16.50 15.96
C SER A 304 -50.23 -17.44 15.36
N ASN A 305 -50.01 -18.51 16.13
CA ASN A 305 -49.21 -19.75 16.01
C ASN A 305 -49.77 -20.70 14.89
N PRO A 306 -49.38 -22.01 14.73
CA PRO A 306 -48.26 -22.82 15.28
C PRO A 306 -47.62 -23.81 14.24
N ASN A 307 -46.76 -24.72 14.76
CA ASN A 307 -46.31 -26.03 14.24
C ASN A 307 -44.94 -26.06 13.53
N ILE A 308 -43.98 -26.98 13.81
CA ILE A 308 -43.98 -28.23 14.57
C ILE A 308 -42.52 -28.72 14.76
N CYS A 309 -42.27 -29.38 15.91
CA CYS A 309 -41.22 -30.37 16.24
C CYS A 309 -39.72 -30.00 16.40
N GLY A 310 -39.21 -30.25 17.63
CA GLY A 310 -37.80 -30.24 18.07
C GLY A 310 -37.02 -31.52 17.71
N PRO A 311 -36.17 -32.13 18.58
CA PRO A 311 -35.90 -31.84 20.00
C PRO A 311 -34.41 -31.89 20.48
N ASN A 312 -34.19 -31.31 21.67
CA ASN A 312 -33.27 -31.67 22.79
C ASN A 312 -31.76 -31.88 22.50
N ILE A 313 -30.78 -31.74 23.41
CA ILE A 313 -30.68 -32.26 24.78
C ILE A 313 -29.53 -31.52 25.55
N TRP A 314 -29.78 -31.17 26.82
CA TRP A 314 -28.96 -31.39 28.05
C TRP A 314 -29.00 -30.22 29.07
N PRO A 315 -28.97 -30.53 30.39
CA PRO A 315 -29.64 -29.77 31.43
C PRO A 315 -28.70 -28.98 32.36
N ALA A 316 -29.32 -28.12 33.15
CA ALA A 316 -28.72 -27.39 34.27
C ALA A 316 -28.53 -28.29 35.50
N SER A 317 -27.45 -28.07 36.23
CA SER A 317 -27.26 -28.48 37.63
C SER A 317 -26.73 -27.28 38.41
N GLY A 318 -27.39 -26.95 39.50
CA GLY A 318 -27.07 -25.79 40.34
C GLY A 318 -26.19 -26.09 41.55
N VAL A 319 -26.19 -25.09 42.43
CA VAL A 319 -25.84 -25.10 43.87
C VAL A 319 -24.43 -24.60 44.25
N ARG A 320 -24.44 -23.45 44.94
CA ARG A 320 -23.44 -22.73 45.76
C ARG A 320 -23.13 -23.52 47.06
N PRO A 321 -22.05 -23.26 47.87
CA PRO A 321 -21.88 -21.96 48.54
C PRO A 321 -20.48 -21.50 49.07
N SER A 322 -20.48 -20.22 49.48
CA SER A 322 -19.81 -19.57 50.65
C SER A 322 -18.30 -19.65 50.94
N GLY A 323 -17.75 -18.48 51.28
CA GLY A 323 -16.48 -18.24 52.00
C GLY A 323 -15.87 -16.90 51.59
N SER A 324 -16.26 -15.75 52.17
CA SER A 324 -15.60 -15.05 53.29
C SER A 324 -14.11 -14.74 53.07
N GLU A 325 -13.76 -13.46 52.87
CA GLU A 325 -12.76 -12.74 53.68
C GLU A 325 -12.56 -11.30 53.18
N THR A 326 -12.62 -10.36 54.13
CA THR A 326 -12.38 -8.92 53.97
C THR A 326 -11.41 -8.49 55.06
N THR A 327 -10.20 -8.07 54.71
CA THR A 327 -9.30 -7.11 55.42
C THR A 327 -8.08 -6.90 54.48
N ALA A 328 -7.32 -5.81 54.40
CA ALA A 328 -7.18 -4.56 55.13
C ALA A 328 -6.54 -3.52 54.20
N LYS A 329 -6.70 -2.24 54.54
CA LYS A 329 -6.01 -1.07 53.96
C LYS A 329 -4.64 -0.84 54.61
N GLY A 330 -3.75 -0.16 53.86
CA GLY A 330 -2.49 0.45 54.34
C GLY A 330 -1.26 -0.28 53.79
N THR A 331 -0.18 0.33 53.32
CA THR A 331 0.39 1.69 53.40
C THR A 331 1.64 1.70 52.51
N GLY A 332 2.11 2.89 52.07
CA GLY A 332 3.55 3.15 51.94
C GLY A 332 4.17 3.10 50.54
N LEU A 333 4.80 4.22 50.17
CA LEU A 333 5.67 4.43 49.01
C LEU A 333 6.90 3.51 49.02
N GLU A 334 7.34 3.02 47.85
CA GLU A 334 8.54 3.48 47.12
C GLU A 334 8.96 2.52 45.99
N LYS A 335 9.33 3.12 44.84
CA LYS A 335 10.27 2.66 43.79
C LYS A 335 10.03 1.29 43.10
N LEU A 336 9.80 1.33 41.78
CA LEU A 336 10.65 0.72 40.71
C LEU A 336 9.84 0.43 39.42
N ALA A 337 10.43 0.84 38.30
CA ALA A 337 10.34 0.28 36.94
C ALA A 337 9.21 -0.73 36.60
N GLY A 338 8.30 -0.32 35.70
CA GLY A 338 7.55 -1.22 34.81
C GLY A 338 7.98 -0.90 33.37
N LYS A 339 8.81 -1.69 32.68
CA LYS A 339 8.56 -3.04 32.16
C LYS A 339 7.45 -2.99 31.12
N GLU A 340 7.86 -2.67 29.89
CA GLU A 340 7.07 -2.93 28.68
C GLU A 340 7.02 -4.45 28.48
N ASP A 341 5.83 -5.02 28.56
CA ASP A 341 5.59 -6.39 28.13
C ASP A 341 5.52 -6.45 26.59
N PRO A 342 6.16 -7.44 25.94
CA PRO A 342 6.23 -7.54 24.50
C PRO A 342 4.90 -8.01 23.91
N VAL A 343 4.46 -7.30 22.86
CA VAL A 343 3.39 -7.75 21.97
C VAL A 343 3.88 -9.01 21.24
N GLU A 344 3.28 -10.15 21.56
CA GLU A 344 3.43 -11.40 20.82
C GLU A 344 3.11 -11.16 19.34
N LEU A 345 4.14 -11.31 18.51
CA LEU A 345 4.00 -11.36 17.05
C LEU A 345 3.67 -12.80 16.67
N ASP A 346 2.43 -13.00 16.24
CA ASP A 346 1.98 -14.22 15.56
C ASP A 346 2.98 -14.59 14.45
N SER A 347 3.64 -15.72 14.66
CA SER A 347 4.76 -16.24 13.87
C SER A 347 4.30 -17.15 12.73
N SER A 348 3.07 -16.98 12.27
CA SER A 348 2.56 -17.64 11.07
C SER A 348 2.37 -16.59 9.96
N LEU A 349 3.37 -16.45 9.08
CA LEU A 349 3.31 -15.92 7.70
C LEU A 349 4.66 -15.31 7.25
N ALA A 350 5.73 -16.10 7.34
CA ALA A 350 6.96 -15.84 6.60
C ALA A 350 7.47 -17.13 5.96
N LEU A 351 7.05 -17.37 4.71
CA LEU A 351 7.70 -18.26 3.75
C LEU A 351 7.79 -17.54 2.40
#